data_AF-A0A833P9S5-F1
#
_entry.id   AF-A0A833P9S5-F1
#
_cell.length_a   1.000
_cell.length_b   1.000
_cell.length_c   1.000
_cell.angle_alpha   90.00
_cell.angle_beta   90.00
_cell.angle_gamma   90.00
#
_symmetry.space_group_name_H-M   'P 1'
#
loop_
_entity.id
_entity.type
_entity.pdbx_description
1 polymer ?
#
loop_
_entity_poly.entity_id
_entity_poly.type
_entity_poly.pdbx_seq_one_letter_code
_entity_poly.pdbx_strand_id
1 'polypeptide(L)'
;MGNSKMKLLKSIVLCFFTTLSFSACSNIEQQKEGINMIDFKNPNKVCFGRIEMTVPKETQVEYSNFNYNGSNIEVDESIKTYEAYQKLINDKIQYLKSEAHETEGTLFKSEIKGPIQQVGRSVSHIIIYRSSMYTV
;
A
#
# COMPACT_ATOMS: atom_id res chain seq x y z
N MET A 1 16.30 -57.56 -51.02
CA MET A 1 17.16 -56.54 -50.39
C MET A 1 16.55 -55.16 -50.68
N GLY A 2 15.74 -54.58 -49.78
CA GLY A 2 15.04 -53.33 -50.15
C GLY A 2 14.13 -52.62 -49.13
N ASN A 3 13.75 -53.22 -47.99
CA ASN A 3 12.72 -52.62 -47.10
C ASN A 3 13.23 -52.00 -45.80
N SER A 4 14.53 -52.05 -45.49
CA SER A 4 15.09 -51.46 -44.26
C SER A 4 15.45 -49.97 -44.42
N LYS A 5 15.99 -49.57 -45.58
CA LYS A 5 16.41 -48.18 -45.84
C LYS A 5 15.25 -47.17 -45.86
N MET A 6 14.06 -47.58 -46.31
CA MET A 6 12.91 -46.67 -46.43
C MET A 6 12.24 -46.35 -45.08
N LYS A 7 12.37 -47.20 -44.06
CA LYS A 7 11.87 -46.92 -42.71
C LYS A 7 12.80 -45.99 -41.93
N LEU A 8 14.12 -46.14 -42.10
CA LEU A 8 15.11 -45.25 -41.48
C LEU A 8 15.01 -43.82 -42.02
N LEU A 9 14.86 -43.66 -43.34
CA LEU A 9 14.67 -42.35 -43.98
C LEU A 9 13.38 -41.65 -43.54
N LYS A 10 12.27 -42.39 -43.41
CA LYS A 10 11.01 -41.84 -42.87
C LYS A 10 11.15 -41.42 -41.40
N SER A 11 11.90 -42.16 -40.59
CA SER A 11 12.14 -41.84 -39.18
C SER A 11 13.01 -40.59 -39.00
N ILE A 12 14.02 -40.40 -39.86
CA ILE A 12 14.92 -39.25 -39.78
C ILE A 12 14.21 -37.96 -40.23
N VAL A 13 13.36 -38.04 -41.27
CA VAL A 13 12.56 -36.88 -41.71
C VAL A 13 11.51 -36.50 -40.67
N LEU A 14 10.90 -37.47 -39.98
CA LEU A 14 9.92 -37.19 -38.92
C LEU A 14 10.56 -36.50 -37.70
N CYS A 15 11.81 -36.83 -37.35
CA CYS A 15 12.54 -36.17 -36.27
C CYS A 15 13.02 -34.74 -36.63
N PHE A 16 13.23 -34.44 -37.90
CA PHE A 16 13.56 -33.08 -38.34
C PHE A 16 12.35 -32.13 -38.33
N PHE A 17 11.13 -32.64 -38.53
CA PHE A 17 9.92 -31.81 -38.49
C PHE A 17 9.40 -31.51 -37.07
N THR A 18 9.77 -32.29 -36.06
CA THR A 18 9.36 -32.03 -34.67
C THR A 18 10.27 -31.06 -33.91
N THR A 19 11.46 -30.77 -34.44
CA THR A 19 12.42 -29.84 -33.82
C THR A 19 12.22 -28.37 -34.23
N LEU A 20 11.36 -28.09 -35.22
CA LEU A 20 10.97 -26.72 -35.59
C LEU A 20 9.77 -26.18 -34.79
N SER A 21 9.15 -27.00 -33.93
CA SER A 21 7.89 -26.64 -33.25
C SER A 21 8.04 -26.17 -31.80
N PHE A 22 9.26 -26.04 -31.27
CA PHE A 22 9.48 -25.48 -29.93
C PHE A 22 10.68 -24.52 -29.91
N SER A 23 10.47 -23.36 -30.51
CA SER A 23 11.15 -22.13 -30.09
C SER A 23 10.20 -20.94 -30.24
N ALA A 24 9.00 -21.08 -29.69
CA ALA A 24 8.31 -19.92 -29.12
C ALA A 24 8.96 -19.56 -27.77
N CYS A 25 10.28 -19.40 -27.75
CA CYS A 25 10.88 -18.43 -26.86
C CYS A 25 10.47 -17.10 -27.47
N SER A 26 9.59 -16.36 -26.80
CA SER A 26 9.34 -14.97 -27.14
C SER A 26 10.70 -14.26 -27.15
N ASN A 27 11.29 -14.10 -28.32
CA ASN A 27 12.34 -13.13 -28.53
C ASN A 27 11.71 -11.79 -28.16
N ILE A 28 12.10 -11.27 -27.01
CA ILE A 28 11.85 -9.90 -26.59
C ILE A 28 12.77 -9.02 -27.45
N GLU A 29 12.49 -8.99 -28.75
CA GLU A 29 13.09 -8.07 -29.72
C GLU A 29 11.94 -7.45 -30.50
N GLN A 30 11.16 -6.66 -29.77
CA GLN A 30 10.43 -5.50 -30.25
C GLN A 30 9.94 -4.77 -28.99
N GLN A 31 10.88 -4.13 -28.28
CA GLN A 31 10.53 -3.01 -27.43
C GLN A 31 9.93 -1.94 -28.35
N LYS A 32 8.60 -1.95 -28.46
CA LYS A 32 7.85 -0.81 -28.96
C LYS A 32 8.22 0.37 -28.07
N GLU A 33 8.76 1.42 -28.67
CA GLU A 33 8.91 2.72 -28.03
C GLU A 33 7.59 3.07 -27.32
N GLY A 34 7.65 3.23 -26.00
CA GLY A 34 6.51 3.67 -25.19
C GLY A 34 5.98 2.68 -24.15
N ILE A 35 6.40 1.41 -24.13
CA ILE A 35 6.06 0.50 -23.02
C ILE A 35 7.30 0.33 -22.13
N ASN A 36 7.39 1.14 -21.08
CA ASN A 36 8.34 0.88 -20.00
C ASN A 36 7.99 -0.48 -19.39
N MET A 37 8.79 -1.50 -19.71
CA MET A 37 8.69 -2.80 -19.05
C MET A 37 8.95 -2.59 -17.56
N ILE A 38 7.99 -3.02 -16.74
CA ILE A 38 8.07 -2.98 -15.29
C ILE A 38 9.35 -3.73 -14.84
N ASP A 39 10.27 -3.02 -14.17
CA ASP A 39 11.54 -3.59 -13.73
C ASP A 39 11.36 -4.39 -12.42
N PHE A 40 11.15 -5.70 -12.57
CA PHE A 40 11.07 -6.64 -11.44
C PHE A 40 12.43 -7.10 -10.90
N LYS A 41 13.56 -6.51 -11.33
CA LYS A 41 14.87 -6.91 -10.77
C LYS A 41 15.05 -6.47 -9.33
N ASN A 42 14.38 -5.40 -8.90
CA ASN A 42 14.44 -4.88 -7.54
C ASN A 42 13.09 -4.33 -7.06
N PRO A 43 12.10 -5.20 -6.83
CA PRO A 43 10.77 -4.78 -6.43
C PRO A 43 10.71 -4.39 -4.95
N ASN A 44 9.76 -3.53 -4.60
CA ASN A 44 9.47 -3.17 -3.22
C ASN A 44 8.47 -4.17 -2.61
N LYS A 45 8.61 -4.46 -1.32
CA LYS A 45 7.59 -5.17 -0.54
C LYS A 45 6.76 -4.19 0.24
N VAL A 46 5.44 -4.30 0.14
CA VAL A 46 4.48 -3.41 0.75
C VAL A 46 3.52 -4.25 1.58
N CYS A 47 3.26 -3.81 2.81
CA CYS A 47 2.38 -4.51 3.74
C CYS A 47 1.07 -3.73 3.90
N PHE A 48 -0.05 -4.34 3.53
CA PHE A 48 -1.39 -3.82 3.76
C PHE A 48 -2.10 -4.66 4.81
N GLY A 49 -2.01 -4.22 6.07
CA GLY A 49 -2.53 -4.98 7.20
C GLY A 49 -1.86 -6.35 7.31
N ARG A 50 -2.58 -7.42 6.93
CA ARG A 50 -2.10 -8.81 7.00
C ARG A 50 -1.57 -9.36 5.68
N ILE A 51 -1.62 -8.59 4.60
CA ILE A 51 -1.20 -9.03 3.26
C ILE A 51 0.11 -8.36 2.91
N GLU A 52 1.09 -9.15 2.48
CA GLU A 52 2.32 -8.69 1.87
C GLU A 52 2.17 -8.74 0.34
N MET A 53 2.53 -7.66 -0.35
CA MET A 53 2.52 -7.59 -1.81
C MET A 53 3.87 -7.09 -2.33
N THR A 54 4.35 -7.72 -3.39
CA THR A 54 5.55 -7.30 -4.12
C THR A 54 5.13 -6.38 -5.26
N VAL A 55 5.59 -5.13 -5.23
CA VAL A 55 5.25 -4.09 -6.21
C VAL A 55 6.51 -3.57 -6.92
N PRO A 56 6.38 -3.01 -8.13
CA PRO A 56 7.48 -2.34 -8.81
C PRO A 56 8.11 -1.22 -7.97
N LYS A 57 9.38 -0.92 -8.25
CA LYS A 57 10.15 0.04 -7.44
C LYS A 57 9.57 1.45 -7.51
N GLU A 58 9.03 1.81 -8.67
CA GLU A 58 8.43 3.10 -9.00
C GLU A 58 7.00 3.27 -8.46
N THR A 59 6.41 2.23 -7.87
CA THR A 59 5.07 2.33 -7.28
C THR A 59 5.05 3.29 -6.10
N GLN A 60 4.24 4.35 -6.22
CA GLN A 60 3.88 5.21 -5.09
C GLN A 60 2.69 4.58 -4.36
N VAL A 61 2.82 4.37 -3.06
CA VAL A 61 1.77 3.78 -2.23
C VAL A 61 1.14 4.88 -1.40
N GLU A 62 -0.16 5.10 -1.60
CA GLU A 62 -0.94 6.05 -0.80
C GLU A 62 -1.68 5.31 0.31
N TYR A 63 -1.28 5.52 1.56
CA TYR A 63 -1.93 4.98 2.74
C TYR A 63 -2.97 5.98 3.27
N SER A 64 -3.90 6.42 2.42
CA SER A 64 -4.64 7.65 2.72
C SER A 64 -5.81 7.47 3.68
N ASN A 65 -6.56 6.36 3.61
CA ASN A 65 -7.76 6.18 4.45
C ASN A 65 -8.12 4.71 4.64
N PHE A 66 -8.17 4.26 5.89
CA PHE A 66 -8.67 2.93 6.24
C PHE A 66 -9.84 3.06 7.20
N ASN A 67 -10.98 2.44 6.88
CA ASN A 67 -12.02 2.22 7.86
C ASN A 67 -11.78 0.87 8.56
N TYR A 68 -11.49 0.91 9.86
CA TYR A 68 -11.35 -0.28 10.69
C TYR A 68 -12.44 -0.27 11.77
N ASN A 69 -13.35 -1.24 11.73
CA ASN A 69 -14.47 -1.37 12.67
C ASN A 69 -15.28 -0.07 12.85
N GLY A 70 -15.54 0.66 11.76
CA GLY A 70 -16.28 1.92 11.78
C GLY A 70 -15.44 3.14 12.18
N SER A 71 -14.17 2.97 12.52
CA SER A 71 -13.23 4.07 12.78
C SER A 71 -12.42 4.39 11.54
N ASN A 72 -12.41 5.65 11.13
CA ASN A 72 -11.53 6.12 10.07
C ASN A 72 -10.13 6.33 10.64
N ILE A 73 -9.13 5.75 9.98
CA ILE A 73 -7.72 5.87 10.29
C ILE A 73 -7.09 6.64 9.14
N GLU A 74 -6.57 7.80 9.48
CA GLU A 74 -5.85 8.71 8.59
C GLU A 74 -4.39 8.79 9.02
N VAL A 75 -3.48 8.77 8.04
CA VAL A 75 -2.04 8.95 8.27
C VAL A 75 -1.63 10.29 7.70
N ASP A 76 -1.24 11.21 8.57
CA ASP A 76 -0.71 12.52 8.16
C ASP A 76 0.83 12.46 8.09
N GLU A 77 1.36 12.29 6.88
CA GLU A 77 2.79 12.21 6.62
C GLU A 77 3.54 13.55 6.82
N SER A 78 2.82 14.66 7.00
CA SER A 78 3.43 15.97 7.24
C SER A 78 3.94 16.11 8.68
N ILE A 79 3.39 15.34 9.63
CA ILE A 79 3.74 15.41 11.05
C ILE A 79 4.90 14.47 11.36
N LYS A 80 6.13 14.98 11.21
CA LYS A 80 7.35 14.18 11.34
C LYS A 80 8.07 14.30 12.69
N THR A 81 7.67 15.26 13.52
CA THR A 81 8.33 15.54 14.81
C THR A 81 7.34 15.48 15.96
N TYR A 82 7.85 15.16 17.15
CA TYR A 82 7.05 15.14 18.37
C TYR A 82 6.50 16.52 18.73
N GLU A 83 7.27 17.58 18.47
CA GLU A 83 6.83 18.96 18.69
C GLU A 83 5.66 19.34 17.77
N ALA A 84 5.74 18.98 16.48
CA ALA A 84 4.65 19.21 15.53
C ALA A 84 3.39 18.43 15.95
N TYR A 85 3.56 17.20 16.43
CA TYR A 85 2.46 16.41 16.99
C TYR A 85 1.83 17.08 18.22
N GLN A 86 2.64 17.55 19.18
CA GLN A 86 2.14 18.24 20.36
C GLN A 86 1.40 19.53 19.99
N LYS A 87 1.93 20.29 19.03
CA LYS A 87 1.27 21.49 18.51
C LYS A 87 -0.08 21.14 17.89
N LEU A 88 -0.15 20.11 17.03
CA LEU A 88 -1.40 19.67 16.41
C LEU A 88 -2.47 19.30 17.45
N ILE A 89 -2.11 18.53 18.47
CA ILE A 89 -3.03 18.14 19.54
C ILE A 89 -3.51 19.37 20.32
N ASN A 90 -2.59 20.27 20.70
CA ASN A 90 -2.95 21.48 21.41
C ASN A 90 -3.87 22.39 20.59
N ASP A 91 -3.57 22.59 19.31
CA ASP A 91 -4.38 23.42 18.41
C ASP A 91 -5.80 22.86 18.28
N LYS A 92 -5.94 21.52 18.12
CA LYS A 92 -7.27 20.86 18.09
C LYS A 92 -8.03 21.03 19.41
N ILE A 93 -7.37 20.88 20.55
CA ILE A 93 -8.01 21.06 21.87
C ILE A 93 -8.45 22.51 22.07
N GLN A 94 -7.62 23.49 21.70
CA GLN A 94 -7.96 24.90 21.84
C GLN A 94 -9.14 25.28 20.95
N TYR A 95 -9.16 24.82 19.71
CA TYR A 95 -10.31 24.96 18.82
C TYR A 95 -11.59 24.39 19.46
N LEU A 96 -11.56 23.15 19.95
CA LEU A 96 -12.75 22.53 20.55
C LEU A 96 -13.22 23.23 21.84
N LYS A 97 -12.31 23.90 22.56
CA LYS A 97 -12.65 24.72 23.74
C LYS A 97 -13.22 26.09 23.36
N SER A 98 -12.84 26.65 22.22
CA SER A 98 -13.38 27.93 21.75
C SER A 98 -14.75 27.77 21.09
N GLU A 99 -15.03 26.62 20.49
CA GLU A 99 -16.32 26.35 19.85
C GLU A 99 -17.41 26.06 20.89
N ALA A 100 -18.51 26.82 20.80
CA ALA A 100 -19.63 26.70 21.73
C ALA A 100 -20.52 25.48 21.41
N HIS A 101 -21.04 24.85 22.47
CA HIS A 101 -22.11 23.85 22.37
C HIS A 101 -23.37 24.41 23.03
N GLU A 102 -24.53 24.24 22.39
CA GLU A 102 -25.81 24.85 22.79
C GLU A 102 -26.15 24.66 24.27
N THR A 103 -25.86 23.49 24.83
CA THR A 103 -26.23 23.13 26.21
C THR A 103 -25.05 22.85 27.16
N GLU A 104 -23.85 22.62 26.63
CA GLU A 104 -22.70 22.09 27.40
C GLU A 104 -21.54 23.10 27.49
N GLY A 105 -21.76 24.32 27.00
CA GLY A 105 -20.77 25.39 26.96
C GLY A 105 -19.82 25.24 25.77
N THR A 106 -19.09 24.13 25.65
CA THR A 106 -18.07 23.94 24.59
C THR A 106 -18.14 22.56 23.92
N LEU A 107 -17.56 22.42 22.72
CA LEU A 107 -17.45 21.12 22.04
C LEU A 107 -16.48 20.15 22.74
N PHE A 108 -15.46 20.67 23.42
CA PHE A 108 -14.49 19.87 24.15
C PHE A 108 -15.12 19.22 25.40
N LYS A 109 -14.96 17.90 25.56
CA LYS A 109 -15.38 17.18 26.79
C LYS A 109 -14.19 16.85 27.68
N SER A 110 -13.20 16.14 27.15
CA SER A 110 -12.04 15.71 27.92
C SER A 110 -10.89 15.23 27.04
N GLU A 111 -9.72 15.11 27.67
CA GLU A 111 -8.50 14.58 27.07
C GLU A 111 -8.00 13.41 27.95
N ILE A 112 -7.60 12.32 27.32
CA ILE A 112 -6.90 11.21 27.95
C ILE A 112 -5.53 11.09 27.29
N LYS A 113 -4.50 11.33 28.08
CA LYS A 113 -3.10 11.14 27.65
C LYS A 113 -2.77 9.66 27.81
N GLY A 114 -2.44 9.00 26.71
CA GLY A 114 -1.99 7.62 26.73
C GLY A 114 -0.59 7.49 27.37
N PRO A 115 -0.13 6.24 27.58
CA PRO A 115 1.17 6.00 28.20
C PRO A 115 2.28 6.65 27.38
N ILE A 116 3.05 7.53 28.03
CA ILE A 116 4.27 8.12 27.48
C ILE A 116 5.38 7.07 27.65
N GLN A 117 5.64 6.25 26.63
CA GLN A 117 6.86 5.43 26.62
C GLN A 117 8.05 6.31 26.22
N GLN A 118 8.70 6.92 27.21
CA GLN A 118 10.07 7.39 27.02
C GLN A 118 10.98 6.15 26.94
N VAL A 119 11.85 6.12 25.93
CA VAL A 119 12.72 4.99 25.51
C VAL A 119 12.07 3.92 24.60
N GLY A 120 11.14 4.27 23.69
CA GLY A 120 10.60 3.29 22.72
C GLY A 120 9.26 3.71 22.08
N ARG A 121 9.25 4.92 21.54
CA ARG A 121 8.12 5.86 21.48
C ARG A 121 6.88 5.37 20.73
N SER A 122 5.78 5.21 21.48
CA SER A 122 4.44 5.51 20.99
C SER A 122 3.78 6.48 21.96
N VAL A 123 3.35 7.64 21.46
CA VAL A 123 2.60 8.65 22.23
C VAL A 123 1.20 8.70 21.64
N SER A 124 0.19 8.47 22.46
CA SER A 124 -1.21 8.56 22.05
C SER A 124 -1.95 9.61 22.87
N HIS A 125 -2.83 10.35 22.21
CA HIS A 125 -3.76 11.29 22.83
C HIS A 125 -5.17 10.94 22.34
N ILE A 126 -6.09 10.80 23.29
CA ILE A 126 -7.51 10.61 23.00
C ILE A 126 -8.21 11.92 23.37
N ILE A 127 -8.85 12.54 22.39
CA ILE A 127 -9.65 13.74 22.58
C ILE A 127 -11.12 13.34 22.44
N ILE A 128 -11.90 13.55 23.50
CA ILE A 128 -13.33 13.29 23.51
C ILE A 128 -14.06 14.61 23.31
N TYR A 129 -14.91 14.67 22.28
CA TYR A 129 -15.59 15.90 21.87
C TYR A 129 -17.02 15.63 21.39
N ARG A 130 -17.84 16.68 21.29
CA ARG A 130 -19.17 16.65 20.68
C ARG A 130 -19.03 16.79 19.16
N SER A 131 -19.66 15.89 18.40
CA SER A 131 -19.58 15.89 16.94
C SER A 131 -20.28 17.07 16.27
N SER A 132 -21.23 17.71 16.96
CA SER A 132 -22.02 18.85 16.50
C SER A 132 -22.14 19.92 17.58
N MET A 133 -22.44 21.16 17.16
CA MET A 133 -22.75 22.28 18.06
C MET A 133 -24.13 22.18 18.71
N TYR A 134 -25.02 21.39 18.10
CA TYR A 134 -26.40 21.20 18.51
C TYR A 134 -26.58 19.85 19.19
N THR A 135 -27.57 19.79 20.09
CA THR A 135 -28.05 18.51 20.63
C THR A 135 -28.77 17.73 19.53
N VAL A 136 -28.34 16.49 19.29
CA VAL A 136 -29.02 15.52 18.41
C VAL A 136 -30.15 14.84 19.18
#